data_AF-A0A7D5N2D0-F1
#
_entry.id   AF-A0A7D5N2D0-F1
#
_cell.length_a   1.000
_cell.length_b   1.000
_cell.length_c   1.000
_cell.angle_alpha   90.00
_cell.angle_beta   90.00
_cell.angle_gamma   90.00
#
_symmetry.space_group_name_H-M   'P 1'
#
loop_
_entity.id
_entity.type
_entity.pdbx_description
1 polymer ?
#
loop_
_entity_poly.entity_id
_entity_poly.type
_entity_poly.pdbx_seq_one_letter_code
_entity_poly.pdbx_strand_id
1 'polypeptide(L)' 'MNQDGVVDGLDFNDWETDNNAFAGYITTDFNGDGIVDGLDFLIWEPNNNAFVGMVTP' A
#
# COMPACT_ATOMS: atom_id res chain seq x y z
N MET A 1 1.02 4.66 -2.84
CA MET A 1 2.41 4.80 -2.38
C MET A 1 2.94 6.07 -3.00
N ASN A 2 3.22 7.07 -2.18
CA ASN A 2 3.67 8.39 -2.67
C ASN A 2 5.14 8.37 -3.16
N GLN A 3 5.80 7.21 -3.05
CA GLN A 3 7.18 6.92 -3.46
C GLN A 3 8.24 7.76 -2.74
N ASP A 4 7.97 8.22 -1.51
CA ASP A 4 8.93 8.96 -0.70
C ASP A 4 9.93 8.07 0.06
N GLY A 5 9.75 6.75 -0.02
CA GLY A 5 10.62 5.75 0.59
C GLY A 5 10.28 5.41 2.05
N VAL A 6 9.16 5.90 2.58
CA VAL A 6 8.65 5.59 3.91
C VAL A 6 7.23 5.04 3.77
N VAL A 7 6.92 3.92 4.44
CA VAL A 7 5.53 3.47 4.55
C VAL A 7 4.88 4.23 5.69
N ASP A 8 4.01 5.18 5.36
CA ASP A 8 3.33 6.02 6.35
C ASP A 8 1.88 6.37 6.00
N GLY A 9 1.23 7.16 6.86
CA GLY A 9 -0.16 7.58 6.69
C GLY A 9 -0.45 8.42 5.44
N LEU A 10 0.57 8.96 4.76
CA LEU A 10 0.39 9.66 3.49
C LEU A 10 0.11 8.69 2.33
N ASP A 11 0.59 7.44 2.42
CA ASP A 11 0.30 6.38 1.45
C ASP A 11 -1.17 5.94 1.47
N PHE A 12 -1.86 6.16 2.59
CA PHE A 12 -3.25 5.72 2.77
C PHE A 12 -4.19 6.39 1.76
N ASN A 13 -3.95 7.65 1.39
CA ASN A 13 -4.81 8.36 0.43
C ASN A 13 -4.74 7.72 -0.97
N ASP A 14 -3.56 7.26 -1.38
CA ASP A 14 -3.40 6.55 -2.65
C ASP A 14 -4.12 5.22 -2.60
N TRP A 15 -3.90 4.43 -1.54
CA TRP A 15 -4.56 3.14 -1.36
C TRP A 15 -6.09 3.29 -1.31
N GLU A 16 -6.63 4.27 -0.59
CA GLU A 16 -8.08 4.51 -0.51
C GLU A 16 -8.66 4.85 -1.89
N THR A 17 -7.96 5.66 -2.68
CA THR A 17 -8.37 6.01 -4.04
C THR A 17 -8.40 4.77 -4.94
N ASP A 18 -7.37 3.94 -4.84
CA ASP A 18 -7.20 2.75 -5.67
C ASP A 18 -8.16 1.61 -5.28
N ASN A 19 -8.38 1.40 -3.98
CA ASN A 19 -9.36 0.45 -3.44
C ASN A 19 -10.78 0.80 -3.89
N ASN A 20 -11.15 2.09 -3.87
CA ASN A 20 -12.45 2.53 -4.36
C ASN A 20 -12.61 2.36 -5.89
N ALA A 21 -11.50 2.33 -6.63
CA ALA A 21 -11.48 2.11 -8.07
C ALA A 21 -11.39 0.63 -8.46
N PHE A 22 -11.19 -0.28 -7.50
CA PHE A 22 -10.79 -1.68 -7.74
C PHE A 22 -9.63 -1.73 -8.75
N ALA A 23 -8.61 -0.91 -8.48
CA ALA A 23 -7.47 -0.80 -9.36
C ALA A 23 -6.75 -2.15 -9.50
N GLY A 24 -6.10 -2.36 -10.65
CA GLY A 24 -5.41 -3.60 -10.95
C GLY A 24 -4.00 -3.68 -10.33
N TYR A 25 -3.07 -4.32 -11.06
CA TYR A 25 -1.65 -4.35 -10.69
C TYR A 25 -1.00 -2.96 -10.69
N ILE A 26 -0.99 -2.32 -9.54
CA ILE A 26 -0.33 -1.03 -9.28
C ILE A 26 0.38 -1.05 -7.93
N THR A 27 0.97 0.06 -7.52
CA THR A 27 1.84 0.10 -6.31
C THR A 27 1.11 -0.11 -4.98
N THR A 28 -0.21 -0.08 -4.98
CA THR A 28 -1.08 -0.27 -3.79
C THR A 28 -1.69 -1.67 -3.74
N ASP A 29 -1.46 -2.51 -4.77
CA ASP A 29 -1.70 -3.96 -4.76
C ASP A 29 -0.50 -4.62 -4.06
N PHE A 30 -0.59 -4.67 -2.73
CA PHE A 30 0.49 -5.11 -1.86
C PHE A 30 0.63 -6.62 -1.82
N ASN A 31 -0.46 -7.35 -2.05
CA ASN A 31 -0.44 -8.82 -2.08
C ASN A 31 -0.10 -9.37 -3.49
N GLY A 32 -0.19 -8.53 -4.53
CA GLY A 32 0.12 -8.88 -5.91
C GLY A 32 -0.90 -9.78 -6.57
N ASP A 33 -2.17 -9.74 -6.17
CA ASP A 33 -3.26 -10.56 -6.72
C ASP A 33 -3.99 -9.88 -7.89
N GLY A 34 -3.63 -8.64 -8.19
CA GLY A 34 -4.16 -7.86 -9.30
C GLY A 34 -5.44 -7.11 -8.97
N ILE A 35 -5.82 -6.99 -7.69
CA ILE A 35 -6.94 -6.18 -7.21
C ILE A 35 -6.50 -5.42 -5.96
N VAL A 36 -6.65 -4.09 -5.96
CA VAL A 36 -6.49 -3.31 -4.74
C VAL A 36 -7.75 -3.46 -3.87
N ASP A 37 -7.62 -4.14 -2.74
CA ASP A 37 -8.71 -4.37 -1.80
C ASP A 37 -8.28 -4.40 -0.31
N GLY A 38 -9.17 -4.85 0.57
CA GLY A 38 -8.93 -4.93 2.01
C GLY A 38 -7.84 -5.91 2.43
N LEU A 39 -7.44 -6.87 1.58
CA LEU A 39 -6.33 -7.78 1.86
C LEU A 39 -4.98 -7.08 1.75
N ASP A 40 -4.86 -6.06 0.90
CA ASP A 40 -3.66 -5.23 0.82
C ASP A 40 -3.46 -4.44 2.12
N PHE A 41 -4.55 -3.96 2.72
CA PHE A 41 -4.49 -3.21 3.98
C PHE A 41 -3.84 -4.01 5.12
N LEU A 42 -4.02 -5.34 5.12
CA LEU A 42 -3.40 -6.24 6.11
C LEU A 42 -1.87 -6.31 5.99
N ILE A 43 -1.31 -5.91 4.84
CA ILE A 43 0.14 -5.79 4.63
C ILE A 43 0.61 -4.38 4.96
N TRP A 44 -0.15 -3.35 4.59
CA TRP A 44 0.23 -1.96 4.83
C TRP A 44 0.23 -1.58 6.31
N GLU A 45 -0.84 -1.89 7.05
CA GLU A 45 -1.01 -1.43 8.43
C GLU A 45 0.15 -1.86 9.36
N PRO A 46 0.60 -3.13 9.35
CA PRO A 46 1.75 -3.54 10.14
C PRO A 46 3.05 -2.81 9.77
N ASN A 47 3.28 -2.54 8.48
CA ASN A 47 4.48 -1.84 8.01
C ASN A 47 4.47 -0.37 8.41
N ASN A 48 3.32 0.30 8.28
CA ASN A 48 3.12 1.67 8.78
C ASN A 48 3.35 1.73 10.30
N ASN A 49 2.79 0.80 11.07
CA ASN A 49 2.95 0.77 12.53
C ASN A 49 4.39 0.44 12.97
N ALA A 50 5.13 -0.33 12.17
CA ALA A 50 6.52 -0.65 12.43
C ALA A 50 7.50 0.40 11.88
N PHE A 51 7.01 1.49 11.29
CA PHE A 51 7.82 2.51 10.60
C PHE A 51 8.79 1.89 9.60
N VAL A 52 8.33 0.85 8.90
CA VAL A 52 9.12 0.16 7.88
C VAL A 52 9.31 1.13 6.72
N GLY A 53 10.52 1.63 6.56
CA GLY A 53 10.93 2.31 5.33
C GLY A 53 11.14 1.33 4.19
N MET A 54 11.51 1.85 3.02
CA MET A 54 11.90 1.05 1.86
C MET A 54 12.83 -0.10 2.26
N VAL A 55 12.32 -1.34 2.20
CA VAL A 55 13.15 -2.55 2.33
C VAL A 55 13.87 -2.73 1.01
N THR A 56 15.08 -2.17 0.92
CA THR A 56 16.01 -2.45 -0.18
C THR A 56 16.75 -3.77 0.09
N PRO A 57 17.01 -4.60 -0.92
CA PRO A 57 17.79 -5.84 -0.77
C PRO A 57 19.20 -5.60 -0.21
#